data_AF-A0A7S2I5R2-F1
#
_entry.id   AF-A0A7S2I5R2-F1
#
_cell.length_a   1.000
_cell.length_b   1.000
_cell.length_c   1.000
_cell.angle_alpha   90.00
_cell.angle_beta   90.00
_cell.angle_gamma   90.00
#
_symmetry.space_group_name_H-M   'P 1'
#
loop_
_entity.id
_entity.type
_entity.pdbx_description
1 polymer ?
#
loop_
_entity_poly.entity_id
_entity_poly.type
_entity_poly.pdbx_seq_one_letter_code
_entity_poly.pdbx_strand_id
1 'polypeptide(L)'
;PAICAAIVRLVERFDRADTRFNQVDLTMKMAQAASDLAKDLEKLGYTGLPKGAEDQQIAQMQQWLLQTLDWHVRVPSQEVWLVIFYTRLEVLSSGRLQPSIEWVKEQSILVASKLVMSQAATARLMPRCMAAGVLGINAARARLFPFEALRPDHVPENVWSWLLFGAQLTAPGSEGVPDNPHALYVIQVLQAALNCTLESLQMATELVLRNICGMHCGRPGE
;
A
#
# COMPACT_ATOMS: atom_id res chain seq x y z
N PRO A 1 22.93 -12.25 -1.13
CA PRO A 1 22.31 -13.29 -0.24
C PRO A 1 22.23 -12.90 1.24
N ALA A 2 23.36 -12.54 1.87
CA ALA A 2 23.40 -12.15 3.30
C ALA A 2 22.47 -10.96 3.63
N ILE A 3 22.43 -9.94 2.75
CA ILE A 3 21.52 -8.80 2.91
C ILE A 3 20.03 -9.20 2.85
N CYS A 4 19.65 -10.15 1.98
CA CYS A 4 18.28 -10.64 1.88
C CYS A 4 17.87 -11.38 3.16
N ALA A 5 18.75 -12.25 3.67
CA ALA A 5 18.52 -12.93 4.95
C ALA A 5 18.45 -11.95 6.13
N ALA A 6 19.28 -10.89 6.11
CA ALA A 6 19.23 -9.82 7.10
C ALA A 6 17.87 -9.08 7.08
N ILE A 7 17.36 -8.74 5.89
CA ILE A 7 16.03 -8.12 5.72
C ILE A 7 14.92 -9.02 6.25
N VAL A 8 14.87 -10.29 5.83
CA VAL A 8 13.83 -11.24 6.29
C VAL A 8 13.87 -11.39 7.81
N ARG A 9 15.07 -11.57 8.39
CA ARG A 9 15.24 -11.69 9.85
C ARG A 9 14.86 -10.40 10.59
N LEU A 10 15.05 -9.23 9.99
CA LEU A 10 14.56 -7.96 10.56
C LEU A 10 13.03 -7.92 10.52
N VAL A 11 12.41 -8.11 9.37
CA VAL A 11 10.94 -8.10 9.22
C VAL A 11 10.28 -9.07 10.20
N GLU A 12 10.76 -10.31 10.28
CA GLU A 12 10.21 -11.31 11.19
C GLU A 12 10.37 -10.93 12.68
N ARG A 13 11.50 -10.32 13.07
CA ARG A 13 11.68 -9.80 14.43
C ARG A 13 10.70 -8.66 14.74
N PHE A 14 10.40 -7.79 13.76
CA PHE A 14 9.51 -6.65 13.96
C PHE A 14 8.02 -7.03 13.97
N ASP A 15 7.63 -8.02 13.15
CA ASP A 15 6.27 -8.56 13.11
C ASP A 15 5.95 -9.36 14.38
N ARG A 16 6.97 -10.00 14.97
CA ARG A 16 6.82 -10.91 16.10
C ARG A 16 7.40 -10.38 17.41
N ALA A 17 7.60 -9.06 17.52
CA ALA A 17 8.19 -8.42 18.69
C ALA A 17 7.49 -8.81 20.02
N ASP A 18 6.21 -9.20 19.96
CA ASP A 18 5.42 -9.63 21.13
C ASP A 18 5.57 -11.12 21.49
N THR A 19 6.19 -11.95 20.65
CA THR A 19 6.32 -13.40 20.89
C THR A 19 7.76 -13.80 21.18
N ARG A 20 8.00 -14.42 22.34
CA ARG A 20 9.30 -14.97 22.74
C ARG A 20 9.61 -16.23 21.93
N PHE A 21 10.24 -16.06 20.77
CA PHE A 21 10.60 -17.17 19.89
C PHE A 21 12.00 -17.74 20.16
N ASN A 22 12.19 -19.02 19.84
CA ASN A 22 13.49 -19.68 19.81
C ASN A 22 14.36 -19.10 18.67
N GLN A 23 15.07 -18.03 18.99
CA GLN A 23 15.93 -17.26 18.08
C GLN A 23 16.99 -18.10 17.35
N VAL A 24 17.38 -19.25 17.93
CA VAL A 24 18.39 -20.16 17.38
C VAL A 24 17.92 -20.83 16.08
N ASP A 25 16.67 -21.34 16.05
CA ASP A 25 16.13 -22.07 14.90
C ASP A 25 15.97 -21.17 13.66
N LEU A 26 15.49 -19.94 13.88
CA LEU A 26 15.36 -18.95 12.81
C LEU A 26 16.71 -18.58 12.18
N THR A 27 17.73 -18.43 13.02
CA THR A 27 19.08 -18.03 12.58
C THR A 27 19.68 -19.09 11.65
N MET A 28 19.56 -20.36 12.02
CA MET A 28 20.06 -21.48 11.24
C MET A 28 19.32 -21.61 9.89
N LYS A 29 17.99 -21.48 9.91
CA LYS A 29 17.16 -21.50 8.69
C LYS A 29 17.54 -20.39 7.72
N MET A 30 17.79 -19.17 8.21
CA MET A 30 18.14 -18.03 7.36
C MET A 30 19.55 -18.14 6.79
N ALA A 31 20.52 -18.63 7.56
CA ALA A 31 21.88 -18.90 7.06
C ALA A 31 21.88 -19.98 5.97
N GLN A 32 21.08 -21.03 6.15
CA GLN A 32 20.89 -22.08 5.14
C GLN A 32 20.25 -21.53 3.87
N ALA A 33 19.13 -20.80 3.98
CA ALA A 33 18.46 -20.20 2.83
C ALA A 33 19.33 -19.20 2.06
N ALA A 34 20.14 -18.39 2.78
CA ALA A 34 21.10 -17.49 2.15
C ALA A 34 22.20 -18.25 1.38
N SER A 35 22.64 -19.39 1.92
CA SER A 35 23.65 -20.24 1.28
C SER A 35 23.09 -20.94 0.04
N ASP A 36 21.84 -21.39 0.09
CA ASP A 36 21.18 -22.00 -1.06
C ASP A 36 20.90 -20.98 -2.17
N LEU A 37 20.47 -19.76 -1.81
CA LEU A 37 20.35 -18.65 -2.75
C LEU A 37 21.70 -18.29 -3.41
N ALA A 38 22.80 -18.33 -2.66
CA ALA A 38 24.13 -18.08 -3.22
C ALA A 38 24.49 -19.13 -4.29
N LYS A 39 24.25 -20.42 -4.01
CA LYS A 39 24.48 -21.50 -4.98
C LYS A 39 23.61 -21.37 -6.22
N ASP A 40 22.36 -20.96 -6.07
CA ASP A 40 21.46 -20.79 -7.22
C ASP A 40 21.87 -19.60 -8.09
N LEU A 41 22.37 -18.51 -7.50
CA LEU A 41 22.94 -17.40 -8.27
C LEU A 41 24.25 -17.81 -8.98
N GLU A 42 25.10 -18.64 -8.36
CA GLU A 42 26.29 -19.18 -9.04
C GLU A 42 25.92 -20.00 -10.28
N LYS A 43 24.87 -20.83 -10.21
CA LYS A 43 24.37 -21.60 -11.37
C LYS A 43 23.88 -20.69 -12.51
N LEU A 44 23.42 -19.49 -12.18
CA LEU A 44 22.99 -18.47 -13.17
C LEU A 44 24.17 -17.67 -13.74
N GLY A 45 25.42 -17.98 -13.35
CA GLY A 45 26.63 -17.34 -13.87
C GLY A 45 27.10 -16.13 -13.05
N TYR A 46 26.48 -15.84 -11.91
CA TYR A 46 26.99 -14.81 -11.00
C TYR A 46 28.22 -15.34 -10.25
N THR A 47 29.40 -14.82 -10.59
CA THR A 47 30.67 -15.20 -9.97
C THR A 47 31.06 -14.23 -8.84
N GLY A 48 31.93 -14.68 -7.93
CA GLY A 48 32.43 -13.84 -6.82
C GLY A 48 31.48 -13.70 -5.64
N LEU A 49 30.48 -14.58 -5.51
CA LEU A 49 29.59 -14.60 -4.37
C LEU A 49 30.29 -15.19 -3.13
N PRO A 50 29.99 -14.71 -1.91
CA PRO A 50 30.46 -15.33 -0.68
C PRO A 50 29.98 -16.78 -0.60
N LYS A 51 30.90 -17.71 -0.31
CA LYS A 51 30.59 -19.14 -0.15
C LYS A 51 29.88 -19.38 1.20
N GLY A 52 28.59 -19.10 1.21
CA GLY A 52 27.75 -19.15 2.41
C GLY A 52 27.66 -17.81 3.12
N ALA A 53 26.53 -17.57 3.77
CA ALA A 53 26.35 -16.41 4.64
C ALA A 53 26.56 -16.87 6.09
N GLU A 54 27.74 -16.58 6.65
CA GLU A 54 27.97 -16.80 8.08
C GLU A 54 27.01 -15.92 8.90
N ASP A 55 26.59 -16.40 10.08
CA ASP A 55 25.67 -15.62 10.93
C ASP A 55 26.26 -14.24 11.29
N GLN A 56 27.59 -14.14 11.42
CA GLN A 56 28.29 -12.88 11.62
C GLN A 56 28.08 -11.90 10.46
N GLN A 57 28.12 -12.38 9.21
CA GLN A 57 27.86 -11.54 8.04
C GLN A 57 26.41 -11.09 7.98
N ILE A 58 25.45 -11.97 8.33
CA ILE A 58 24.04 -11.61 8.43
C ILE A 58 23.85 -10.53 9.50
N ALA A 59 24.45 -10.68 10.68
CA ALA A 59 24.38 -9.71 11.77
C ALA A 59 24.97 -8.34 11.38
N GLN A 60 26.12 -8.33 10.70
CA GLN A 60 26.73 -7.10 10.17
C GLN A 60 25.79 -6.42 9.16
N MET A 61 25.20 -7.18 8.24
CA MET A 61 24.23 -6.63 7.28
C MET A 61 22.96 -6.11 7.98
N GLN A 62 22.49 -6.76 9.04
CA GLN A 62 21.37 -6.25 9.84
C GLN A 62 21.70 -4.91 10.49
N GLN A 63 22.86 -4.80 11.13
CA GLN A 63 23.29 -3.55 11.75
C GLN A 63 23.43 -2.43 10.72
N TRP A 64 24.04 -2.73 9.57
CA TRP A 64 24.17 -1.78 8.47
C TRP A 64 22.79 -1.33 7.94
N LEU A 65 21.83 -2.25 7.77
CA LEU A 65 20.45 -1.93 7.38
C LEU A 65 19.77 -1.04 8.41
N LEU A 66 19.88 -1.36 9.70
CA LEU A 66 19.29 -0.55 10.78
C LEU A 66 19.85 0.86 10.80
N GLN A 67 21.17 1.02 10.65
CA GLN A 67 21.81 2.34 10.57
C GLN A 67 21.38 3.10 9.32
N THR A 68 21.31 2.42 8.17
CA THR A 68 20.92 3.02 6.88
C THR A 68 19.45 3.48 6.90
N LEU A 69 18.59 2.72 7.57
CA LEU A 69 17.17 3.06 7.74
C LEU A 69 16.93 4.02 8.91
N ASP A 70 17.98 4.52 9.57
CA ASP A 70 17.88 5.34 10.78
C ASP A 70 16.94 4.71 11.82
N TRP A 71 16.99 3.39 11.96
CA TRP A 71 16.12 2.59 12.82
C TRP A 71 14.60 2.67 12.52
N HIS A 72 14.20 3.28 11.41
CA HIS A 72 12.81 3.34 10.94
C HIS A 72 12.41 2.05 10.22
N VAL A 73 12.41 0.92 10.93
CA VAL A 73 12.16 -0.40 10.33
C VAL A 73 10.68 -0.65 10.05
N ARG A 74 9.79 0.02 10.78
CA ARG A 74 8.35 -0.01 10.50
C ARG A 74 8.01 1.03 9.46
N VAL A 75 8.15 0.66 8.18
CA VAL A 75 7.41 1.34 7.11
C VAL A 75 5.94 0.94 7.30
N PRO A 76 5.02 1.87 7.63
CA PRO A 76 3.64 1.48 7.87
C PRO A 76 3.05 0.90 6.59
N SER A 77 2.38 -0.26 6.70
CA SER A 77 1.71 -0.89 5.58
C SER A 77 0.54 -0.03 5.09
N GLN A 78 -0.03 -0.40 3.94
CA GLN A 78 -1.19 0.29 3.40
C GLN A 78 -2.37 0.24 4.37
N GLU A 79 -2.58 -0.91 5.02
CA GLU A 79 -3.64 -1.13 6.01
C GLU A 79 -3.44 -0.24 7.24
N VAL A 80 -2.21 -0.12 7.73
CA VAL A 80 -1.89 0.77 8.86
C VAL A 80 -2.20 2.22 8.51
N TRP A 81 -1.82 2.67 7.30
CA TRP A 81 -2.17 4.02 6.83
C TRP A 81 -3.67 4.24 6.71
N LEU A 82 -4.43 3.26 6.20
CA LEU A 82 -5.88 3.33 6.13
C LEU A 82 -6.50 3.52 7.54
N VAL A 83 -6.07 2.72 8.52
CA VAL A 83 -6.54 2.85 9.92
C VAL A 83 -6.25 4.25 10.47
N ILE A 84 -5.05 4.79 10.22
CA ILE A 84 -4.68 6.15 10.62
C ILE A 84 -5.61 7.18 9.96
N PHE A 85 -5.87 7.07 8.66
CA PHE A 85 -6.74 8.01 7.95
C PHE A 85 -8.19 7.95 8.43
N TYR A 86 -8.76 6.77 8.67
CA TYR A 86 -10.11 6.63 9.22
C TYR A 86 -10.23 7.24 10.60
N THR A 87 -9.29 6.94 11.49
CA THR A 87 -9.27 7.50 12.84
C THR A 87 -9.25 9.03 12.80
N ARG A 88 -8.44 9.62 11.90
CA ARG A 88 -8.39 11.08 11.72
C ARG A 88 -9.68 11.65 11.14
N LEU A 89 -10.28 10.96 10.16
CA LEU A 89 -11.56 11.37 9.58
C LEU A 89 -12.69 11.35 10.62
N GLU A 90 -12.77 10.33 11.46
CA GLU A 90 -13.76 10.23 12.53
C GLU A 90 -13.61 11.39 13.53
N VAL A 91 -12.37 11.66 13.97
CA VAL A 91 -12.06 12.77 14.88
C VAL A 91 -12.42 14.12 14.25
N LEU A 92 -11.95 14.39 13.03
CA LEU A 92 -12.17 15.67 12.35
C LEU A 92 -13.64 15.89 11.95
N SER A 93 -14.38 14.82 11.68
CA SER A 93 -15.82 14.91 11.36
C SER A 93 -16.71 14.95 12.60
N SER A 94 -16.16 14.79 13.81
CA SER A 94 -16.93 14.69 15.07
C SER A 94 -18.06 13.64 14.98
N GLY A 95 -17.79 12.51 14.33
CA GLY A 95 -18.77 11.43 14.12
C GLY A 95 -19.86 11.69 13.06
N ARG A 96 -19.94 12.89 12.47
CA ARG A 96 -20.99 13.24 11.49
C ARG A 96 -20.95 12.38 10.22
N LEU A 97 -19.79 11.82 9.90
CA LEU A 97 -19.58 10.95 8.73
C LEU A 97 -19.46 9.47 9.10
N GLN A 98 -19.72 9.09 10.34
CA GLN A 98 -19.44 7.74 10.85
C GLN A 98 -20.04 6.61 9.98
N PRO A 99 -21.34 6.63 9.61
CA PRO A 99 -21.91 5.56 8.78
C PRO A 99 -21.22 5.42 7.42
N SER A 100 -20.86 6.54 6.80
CA SER A 100 -20.14 6.55 5.53
C SER A 100 -18.70 6.07 5.70
N ILE A 101 -18.02 6.46 6.77
CA ILE A 101 -16.64 6.03 7.07
C ILE A 101 -16.60 4.52 7.31
N GLU A 102 -17.55 3.95 8.05
CA GLU A 102 -17.67 2.51 8.29
C GLU A 102 -17.82 1.75 6.97
N TRP A 103 -18.72 2.21 6.08
CA TRP A 103 -18.87 1.63 4.75
C TRP A 103 -17.58 1.74 3.92
N VAL A 104 -16.95 2.92 3.89
CA VAL A 104 -15.69 3.15 3.15
C VAL A 104 -14.57 2.23 3.67
N LYS A 105 -14.52 1.99 4.97
CA LYS A 105 -13.54 1.11 5.63
C LYS A 105 -13.69 -0.34 5.18
N GLU A 106 -14.91 -0.87 5.17
CA GLU A 106 -15.20 -2.22 4.69
C GLU A 106 -14.80 -2.40 3.23
N GLN A 107 -15.16 -1.45 2.37
CA GLN A 107 -14.83 -1.51 0.94
C GLN A 107 -13.33 -1.36 0.68
N SER A 108 -12.62 -0.60 1.49
CA SER A 108 -11.19 -0.35 1.29
C SER A 108 -10.32 -1.56 1.58
N ILE A 109 -10.73 -2.47 2.46
CA ILE A 109 -10.02 -3.73 2.68
C ILE A 109 -10.03 -4.59 1.40
N LEU A 110 -11.16 -4.64 0.70
CA LEU A 110 -11.30 -5.40 -0.55
C LEU A 110 -10.42 -4.82 -1.67
N VAL A 111 -10.43 -3.50 -1.83
CA VAL A 111 -9.60 -2.82 -2.83
C VAL A 111 -8.10 -2.93 -2.50
N ALA A 112 -7.73 -2.75 -1.23
CA ALA A 112 -6.35 -2.91 -0.78
C ALA A 112 -5.84 -4.34 -1.02
N SER A 113 -6.64 -5.35 -0.70
CA SER A 113 -6.28 -6.76 -0.96
C SER A 113 -6.07 -7.02 -2.45
N LYS A 114 -6.96 -6.50 -3.31
CA LYS A 114 -6.82 -6.62 -4.76
C LYS A 114 -5.53 -5.98 -5.28
N LEU A 115 -5.16 -4.80 -4.75
CA LEU A 115 -3.90 -4.14 -5.08
C LEU A 115 -2.68 -4.97 -4.69
N VAL A 116 -2.66 -5.49 -3.46
CA VAL A 116 -1.55 -6.33 -2.96
C VAL A 116 -1.39 -7.58 -3.81
N MET A 117 -2.49 -8.24 -4.19
CA MET A 117 -2.45 -9.44 -5.04
C MET A 117 -2.01 -9.14 -6.49
N SER A 118 -2.31 -7.93 -6.96
CA SER A 118 -2.04 -7.54 -8.35
C SER A 118 -0.61 -7.14 -8.65
N GLN A 119 0.17 -6.83 -7.62
CA GLN A 119 1.31 -5.96 -7.80
C GLN A 119 2.56 -6.57 -7.20
N ALA A 120 3.59 -6.73 -8.04
CA ALA A 120 4.93 -6.93 -7.54
C ALA A 120 5.31 -5.72 -6.69
N ALA A 121 5.89 -5.94 -5.51
CA ALA A 121 6.35 -4.85 -4.64
C ALA A 121 7.31 -3.95 -5.44
N THR A 122 6.85 -2.77 -5.86
CA THR A 122 7.67 -1.79 -6.58
C THR A 122 7.88 -0.57 -5.71
N ALA A 123 9.11 -0.04 -5.70
CA ALA A 123 9.48 1.14 -4.93
C ALA A 123 8.69 2.42 -5.33
N ARG A 124 8.00 2.39 -6.48
CA ARG A 124 7.21 3.52 -6.99
C ARG A 124 5.92 3.76 -6.20
N LEU A 125 5.47 2.81 -5.39
CA LEU A 125 4.20 2.88 -4.70
C LEU A 125 4.38 2.84 -3.19
N MET A 126 4.56 4.04 -2.63
CA MET A 126 4.60 4.18 -1.18
C MET A 126 3.24 3.74 -0.59
N PRO A 127 3.22 2.91 0.46
CA PRO A 127 1.98 2.42 1.07
C PRO A 127 1.00 3.53 1.47
N ARG A 128 1.52 4.68 1.92
CA ARG A 128 0.72 5.87 2.24
C ARG A 128 -0.06 6.39 1.03
N CYS A 129 0.59 6.44 -0.14
CA CYS A 129 -0.03 6.91 -1.39
C CYS A 129 -1.12 5.94 -1.85
N MET A 130 -0.86 4.63 -1.78
CA MET A 130 -1.88 3.62 -2.10
C MET A 130 -3.09 3.71 -1.16
N ALA A 131 -2.85 3.84 0.15
CA ALA A 131 -3.92 4.03 1.13
C ALA A 131 -4.74 5.30 0.84
N ALA A 132 -4.09 6.41 0.48
CA ALA A 132 -4.75 7.66 0.11
C ALA A 132 -5.62 7.49 -1.13
N GLY A 133 -5.08 6.86 -2.18
CA GLY A 133 -5.82 6.59 -3.41
C GLY A 133 -7.03 5.67 -3.18
N VAL A 134 -6.86 4.59 -2.43
CA VAL A 134 -7.96 3.66 -2.06
C VAL A 134 -9.05 4.38 -1.27
N LEU A 135 -8.66 5.20 -0.29
CA LEU A 135 -9.60 6.00 0.49
C LEU A 135 -10.34 7.00 -0.40
N GLY A 136 -9.64 7.72 -1.28
CA GLY A 136 -10.25 8.64 -2.22
C GLY A 136 -11.30 7.96 -3.11
N ILE A 137 -10.93 6.82 -3.71
CA ILE A 137 -11.84 6.00 -4.52
C ILE A 137 -13.10 5.63 -3.73
N ASN A 138 -12.94 5.01 -2.56
CA ASN A 138 -14.09 4.53 -1.81
C ASN A 138 -14.92 5.66 -1.21
N ALA A 139 -14.32 6.80 -0.85
CA ALA A 139 -15.06 7.99 -0.41
C ALA A 139 -15.94 8.56 -1.55
N ALA A 140 -15.42 8.60 -2.77
CA ALA A 140 -16.22 8.99 -3.94
C ALA A 140 -17.33 7.96 -4.23
N ARG A 141 -17.04 6.64 -4.11
CA ARG A 141 -18.06 5.57 -4.24
C ARG A 141 -19.17 5.69 -3.19
N ALA A 142 -18.80 6.12 -1.98
CA ALA A 142 -19.73 6.43 -0.89
C ALA A 142 -20.48 7.75 -1.10
N ARG A 143 -20.29 8.44 -2.24
CA ARG A 143 -20.88 9.74 -2.59
C ARG A 143 -20.60 10.82 -1.54
N LEU A 144 -19.45 10.73 -0.88
CA LEU A 144 -19.01 11.76 0.07
C LEU A 144 -18.65 13.07 -0.66
N PHE A 145 -18.24 12.97 -1.91
CA PHE A 145 -18.05 14.08 -2.85
C PHE A 145 -18.14 13.54 -4.30
N PRO A 146 -18.30 14.41 -5.32
CA PRO A 146 -18.40 14.00 -6.72
C PRO A 146 -17.11 13.32 -7.22
N PHE A 147 -17.24 12.27 -8.03
CA PHE A 147 -16.08 11.54 -8.57
C PHE A 147 -15.19 12.42 -9.44
N GLU A 148 -15.78 13.42 -10.08
CA GLU A 148 -15.12 14.38 -10.95
C GLU A 148 -14.10 15.23 -10.17
N ALA A 149 -14.33 15.41 -8.86
CA ALA A 149 -13.38 16.12 -7.98
C ALA A 149 -12.05 15.36 -7.81
N LEU A 150 -12.01 14.04 -8.06
CA LEU A 150 -10.80 13.24 -8.01
C LEU A 150 -10.08 13.11 -9.36
N ARG A 151 -10.65 13.63 -10.45
CA ARG A 151 -10.00 13.58 -11.76
C ARG A 151 -8.83 14.59 -11.77
N PRO A 152 -7.59 14.15 -11.99
CA PRO A 152 -6.49 15.08 -12.24
C PRO A 152 -6.72 15.86 -13.54
N ASP A 153 -6.26 17.10 -13.60
CA ASP A 153 -6.49 17.98 -14.75
C ASP A 153 -5.90 17.44 -16.06
N HIS A 154 -4.79 16.70 -15.99
CA HIS A 154 -4.14 16.10 -17.17
C HIS A 154 -4.83 14.84 -17.68
N VAL A 155 -5.81 14.28 -16.95
CA VAL A 155 -6.51 13.06 -17.36
C VAL A 155 -7.80 13.43 -18.09
N PRO A 156 -7.94 13.10 -19.39
CA PRO A 156 -9.18 13.34 -20.13
C PRO A 156 -10.38 12.62 -19.50
N GLU A 157 -11.56 13.23 -19.57
CA GLU A 157 -12.79 12.72 -18.96
C GLU A 157 -13.16 11.30 -19.43
N ASN A 158 -12.99 11.01 -20.72
CA ASN A 158 -13.24 9.68 -21.28
C ASN A 158 -12.30 8.61 -20.69
N VAL A 159 -11.02 8.95 -20.48
CA VAL A 159 -10.03 8.06 -19.85
C VAL A 159 -10.36 7.87 -18.37
N TRP A 160 -10.75 8.93 -17.68
CA TRP A 160 -11.14 8.88 -16.28
C TRP A 160 -12.35 7.97 -16.06
N SER A 161 -13.41 8.18 -16.85
CA SER A 161 -14.60 7.34 -16.85
C SER A 161 -14.24 5.88 -17.12
N TRP A 162 -13.41 5.62 -18.12
CA TRP A 162 -12.94 4.27 -18.43
C TRP A 162 -12.19 3.61 -17.26
N LEU A 163 -11.30 4.33 -16.56
CA LEU A 163 -10.61 3.83 -15.37
C LEU A 163 -11.60 3.47 -14.25
N LEU A 164 -12.63 4.30 -14.04
CA LEU A 164 -13.66 4.03 -13.04
C LEU A 164 -14.48 2.78 -13.36
N PHE A 165 -14.94 2.64 -14.61
CA PHE A 165 -15.70 1.47 -15.04
C PHE A 165 -14.84 0.20 -15.06
N GLY A 166 -13.62 0.29 -15.58
CA GLY A 166 -12.69 -0.83 -15.73
C GLY A 166 -12.24 -1.44 -14.40
N ALA A 167 -12.21 -0.64 -13.33
CA ALA A 167 -11.89 -1.13 -11.99
C ALA A 167 -13.00 -2.02 -11.38
N GLN A 168 -14.16 -2.14 -12.04
CA GLN A 168 -15.36 -2.86 -11.58
C GLN A 168 -15.79 -2.41 -10.18
N LEU A 169 -15.60 -1.13 -9.89
CA LEU A 169 -15.90 -0.52 -8.60
C LEU A 169 -17.39 -0.18 -8.44
N THR A 170 -18.28 -0.95 -9.07
CA THR A 170 -19.73 -0.81 -8.86
C THR A 170 -20.10 -1.43 -7.52
N ALA A 171 -20.49 -0.60 -6.55
CA ALA A 171 -21.23 -1.10 -5.40
C ALA A 171 -22.67 -1.45 -5.86
N PRO A 172 -23.23 -2.60 -5.44
CA PRO A 172 -24.58 -2.99 -5.80
C PRO A 172 -25.59 -2.10 -5.05
N GLY A 173 -26.39 -1.33 -5.78
CA GLY A 173 -27.75 -0.99 -5.35
C GLY A 173 -27.97 0.06 -4.25
N SER A 174 -27.04 0.96 -3.92
CA SER A 174 -27.38 2.07 -3.02
C SER A 174 -28.07 3.21 -3.77
N GLU A 175 -29.38 3.34 -3.54
CA GLU A 175 -30.20 4.49 -3.91
C GLU A 175 -29.47 5.80 -3.60
N GLY A 176 -29.65 6.78 -4.49
CA GLY A 176 -28.77 7.93 -4.53
C GLY A 176 -28.83 8.75 -3.25
N VAL A 177 -27.71 8.82 -2.53
CA VAL A 177 -27.50 9.87 -1.53
C VAL A 177 -27.64 11.21 -2.27
N PRO A 178 -28.52 12.11 -1.81
CA PRO A 178 -28.75 13.41 -2.44
C PRO A 178 -27.43 14.18 -2.53
N ASP A 179 -27.32 15.07 -3.51
CA ASP A 179 -26.23 16.05 -3.62
C ASP A 179 -25.88 16.60 -2.25
N ASN A 180 -24.75 16.17 -1.69
CA ASN A 180 -24.37 16.52 -0.34
C ASN A 180 -23.87 17.97 -0.38
N PRO A 181 -24.61 18.96 0.17
CA PRO A 181 -24.17 20.36 0.17
C PRO A 181 -22.85 20.55 0.95
N HIS A 182 -22.40 19.51 1.67
CA HIS A 182 -21.15 19.49 2.40
C HIS A 182 -19.97 18.89 1.62
N ALA A 183 -20.07 18.67 0.30
CA ALA A 183 -18.96 18.10 -0.49
C ALA A 183 -17.63 18.86 -0.29
N LEU A 184 -17.65 20.20 -0.25
CA LEU A 184 -16.46 21.01 0.03
C LEU A 184 -15.90 20.78 1.44
N TYR A 185 -16.79 20.71 2.45
CA TYR A 185 -16.40 20.41 3.82
C TYR A 185 -15.76 19.02 3.93
N VAL A 186 -16.33 18.02 3.27
CA VAL A 186 -15.79 16.66 3.23
C VAL A 186 -14.40 16.64 2.60
N ILE A 187 -14.20 17.32 1.46
CA ILE A 187 -12.89 17.40 0.81
C ILE A 187 -11.86 18.04 1.74
N GLN A 188 -12.21 19.12 2.44
CA GLN A 188 -11.31 19.76 3.41
C GLN A 188 -10.95 18.84 4.58
N VAL A 189 -11.94 18.14 5.15
CA VAL A 189 -11.73 17.15 6.22
C VAL A 189 -10.84 16.01 5.74
N LEU A 190 -11.03 15.55 4.50
CA LEU A 190 -10.22 14.52 3.87
C LEU A 190 -8.77 14.99 3.70
N GLN A 191 -8.54 16.16 3.08
CA GLN A 191 -7.19 16.74 2.92
C GLN A 191 -6.46 16.87 4.28
N ALA A 192 -7.18 17.33 5.32
CA ALA A 192 -6.64 17.42 6.67
C ALA A 192 -6.30 16.05 7.26
N ALA A 193 -7.18 15.05 7.13
CA ALA A 193 -6.95 13.70 7.65
C ALA A 193 -5.75 13.00 6.97
N LEU A 194 -5.63 13.14 5.65
CA LEU A 194 -4.54 12.55 4.88
C LEU A 194 -3.24 13.37 4.98
N ASN A 195 -3.34 14.62 5.45
CA ASN A 195 -2.27 15.60 5.42
C ASN A 195 -1.67 15.72 4.00
N CYS A 196 -2.53 16.01 3.02
CA CYS A 196 -2.16 16.15 1.61
C CYS A 196 -3.05 17.18 0.88
N THR A 197 -2.60 17.62 -0.31
CA THR A 197 -3.39 18.49 -1.20
C THR A 197 -4.42 17.68 -2.00
N LEU A 198 -5.39 18.36 -2.62
CA LEU A 198 -6.38 17.69 -3.48
C LEU A 198 -5.67 17.07 -4.70
N GLU A 199 -4.74 17.82 -5.30
CA GLU A 199 -3.88 17.32 -6.39
C GLU A 199 -3.13 16.04 -5.99
N SER A 200 -2.53 15.99 -4.79
CA SER A 200 -1.85 14.79 -4.30
C SER A 200 -2.80 13.60 -4.17
N LEU A 201 -4.04 13.85 -3.73
CA LEU A 201 -5.08 12.82 -3.63
C LEU A 201 -5.54 12.36 -5.02
N GLN A 202 -5.77 13.27 -5.96
CA GLN A 202 -6.11 12.97 -7.36
C GLN A 202 -5.04 12.07 -8.00
N MET A 203 -3.76 12.43 -7.85
CA MET A 203 -2.63 11.63 -8.35
C MET A 203 -2.59 10.24 -7.70
N ALA A 204 -2.81 10.15 -6.39
CA ALA A 204 -2.85 8.87 -5.68
C ALA A 204 -4.03 7.98 -6.16
N THR A 205 -5.20 8.57 -6.37
CA THR A 205 -6.39 7.90 -6.88
C THR A 205 -6.17 7.42 -8.32
N GLU A 206 -5.65 8.26 -9.21
CA GLU A 206 -5.30 7.87 -10.59
C GLU A 206 -4.34 6.69 -10.58
N LEU A 207 -3.29 6.77 -9.77
CA LEU A 207 -2.28 5.73 -9.67
C LEU A 207 -2.88 4.40 -9.22
N VAL A 208 -3.74 4.40 -8.20
CA VAL A 208 -4.45 3.19 -7.76
C VAL A 208 -5.36 2.64 -8.85
N LEU A 209 -6.16 3.48 -9.50
CA LEU A 209 -7.07 3.07 -10.57
C LEU A 209 -6.30 2.45 -11.75
N ARG A 210 -5.22 3.08 -12.20
CA ARG A 210 -4.38 2.55 -13.29
C ARG A 210 -3.80 1.19 -12.96
N ASN A 211 -3.39 0.97 -11.71
CA ASN A 211 -2.88 -0.34 -11.29
C ASN A 211 -3.98 -1.40 -11.26
N ILE A 212 -5.19 -1.05 -10.83
CA ILE A 212 -6.34 -1.97 -10.86
C ILE A 212 -6.75 -2.29 -12.31
N CYS A 213 -6.82 -1.29 -13.19
CA CYS A 213 -7.24 -1.45 -14.58
C CYS A 213 -6.17 -2.07 -15.47
N GLY A 214 -4.89 -1.75 -15.23
CA GLY A 214 -3.75 -2.30 -15.99
C GLY A 214 -3.66 -3.82 -15.91
N MET A 215 -4.23 -4.44 -14.86
CA MET A 215 -4.42 -5.90 -14.80
C MET A 215 -5.40 -6.45 -15.85
N HIS A 216 -6.45 -5.68 -16.18
CA HIS A 216 -7.55 -6.15 -17.02
C HIS A 216 -7.26 -5.89 -18.49
N CYS A 217 -6.32 -5.00 -18.79
CA CYS A 217 -5.78 -4.78 -20.13
C CYS A 217 -4.48 -5.56 -20.27
N GLY A 218 -4.57 -6.87 -20.54
CA GLY A 218 -3.49 -7.52 -21.27
C GLY A 218 -3.21 -6.67 -22.51
N ARG A 219 -1.95 -6.24 -22.69
CA ARG A 219 -1.52 -5.33 -23.76
C ARG A 219 -2.21 -5.73 -25.08
N PRO A 220 -3.17 -4.95 -25.59
CA PRO A 220 -3.65 -5.17 -26.93
C PRO A 220 -2.59 -4.57 -27.87
N GLY A 221 -1.59 -5.37 -28.24
CA GLY A 221 -0.66 -5.02 -29.33
C GLY A 221 0.80 -4.77 -28.95
N GLU A 222 1.37 -5.53 -28.01
CA GLU A 222 2.81 -5.89 -28.09
C GLU A 222 2.95 -7.40 -28.24
#